data_AF-A0A4Y2CTD9-F1
#
_entry.id   AF-A0A4Y2CTD9-F1
#
_cell.length_a   1.000
_cell.length_b   1.000
_cell.length_c   1.000
_cell.angle_alpha   90.00
_cell.angle_beta   90.00
_cell.angle_gamma   90.00
#
_symmetry.space_group_name_H-M   'P 1'
#
loop_
_entity.id
_entity.type
_entity.pdbx_description
1 polymer ?
#
loop_
_entity_poly.entity_id
_entity_poly.type
_entity_poly.pdbx_seq_one_letter_code
_entity_poly.pdbx_strand_id
1 'polypeptide(L)'
;MNTPAKSFAVIFNSGFWEGQQQFTDGTLQTDDGMTFRIHRVVLSQRSGYFQALFSFNLNQETIIIPNIDSKILENILLYIYTGGAILDEKNVWDLKIASDYLLLDDLLKSCRSFSVQNMTCTNCLSSLSIAWQIDKLATRDDCYRYALVHFEDILKTPNGGLEELPFEILKKLLESKSLNVISERSVWKAIVFVD
;
A
#
# COMPACT_ATOMS: atom_id res chain seq x y z
N MET A 1 -0.63 -18.44 -19.73
CA MET A 1 -2.06 -18.20 -19.48
C MET A 1 -2.18 -17.60 -18.10
N ASN A 2 -2.56 -16.33 -18.00
CA ASN A 2 -2.70 -15.64 -16.71
C ASN A 2 -4.08 -16.01 -16.16
N THR A 3 -4.14 -16.96 -15.23
CA THR A 3 -5.39 -17.25 -14.52
C THR A 3 -5.78 -15.99 -13.74
N PRO A 4 -7.00 -15.47 -13.87
CA PRO A 4 -7.41 -14.30 -13.10
C PRO A 4 -7.26 -14.61 -11.61
N ALA A 5 -6.72 -13.66 -10.86
CA ALA A 5 -6.54 -13.82 -9.43
C ALA A 5 -7.91 -14.05 -8.77
N LYS A 6 -8.03 -15.13 -8.01
CA LYS A 6 -9.26 -15.51 -7.33
C LYS A 6 -9.41 -14.66 -6.06
N SER A 7 -10.63 -14.24 -5.75
CA SER A 7 -10.92 -13.54 -4.49
C SER A 7 -10.67 -14.45 -3.29
N PHE A 8 -10.52 -13.85 -2.10
CA PHE A 8 -10.39 -14.61 -0.86
C PHE A 8 -11.61 -15.52 -0.68
N ALA A 9 -12.83 -15.04 -0.92
CA ALA A 9 -14.03 -15.87 -0.78
C ALA A 9 -13.96 -17.14 -1.65
N VAL A 10 -13.46 -17.06 -2.88
CA VAL A 10 -13.32 -18.23 -3.75
C VAL A 10 -12.28 -19.20 -3.21
N ILE A 11 -11.10 -18.70 -2.82
CA ILE A 11 -10.02 -19.56 -2.29
C ILE A 11 -10.41 -20.16 -0.95
N PHE A 12 -11.05 -19.38 -0.10
CA PHE A 12 -11.47 -19.81 1.21
C PHE A 12 -12.49 -20.94 1.12
N ASN A 13 -13.34 -20.98 0.09
CA ASN A 13 -14.38 -22.00 -0.10
C ASN A 13 -14.03 -23.07 -1.15
N SER A 14 -12.77 -23.18 -1.61
CA SER A 14 -12.39 -24.17 -2.61
C SER A 14 -10.97 -24.71 -2.42
N GLY A 15 -10.66 -25.84 -3.06
CA GLY A 15 -9.32 -26.42 -3.04
C GLY A 15 -8.92 -26.85 -1.62
N PHE A 16 -7.72 -26.45 -1.17
CA PHE A 16 -7.19 -26.85 0.14
C PHE A 16 -8.09 -26.44 1.32
N TRP A 17 -8.80 -25.31 1.19
CA TRP A 17 -9.65 -24.78 2.25
C TRP A 17 -11.09 -25.28 2.18
N GLU A 18 -11.48 -26.03 1.15
CA GLU A 18 -12.83 -26.60 1.04
C GLU A 18 -13.18 -27.48 2.25
N GLY A 19 -14.33 -27.23 2.89
CA GLY A 19 -14.76 -27.92 4.10
C GLY A 19 -14.05 -27.47 5.39
N GLN A 20 -12.97 -26.69 5.31
CA GLN A 20 -12.26 -26.20 6.49
C GLN A 20 -13.03 -25.08 7.22
N GLN A 21 -14.04 -24.47 6.60
CA GLN A 21 -14.86 -23.39 7.20
C GLN A 21 -15.50 -23.82 8.53
N GLN A 22 -15.76 -25.13 8.71
CA GLN A 22 -16.30 -25.69 9.95
C GLN A 22 -15.36 -25.51 11.15
N PHE A 23 -14.07 -25.29 10.91
CA PHE A 23 -13.05 -25.10 11.96
C PHE A 23 -12.70 -23.63 12.20
N THR A 24 -13.44 -22.70 11.59
CA THR A 24 -13.30 -21.28 11.91
C THR A 24 -13.69 -21.01 13.35
N ASP A 25 -12.88 -20.22 14.04
CA ASP A 25 -12.95 -19.94 15.48
C ASP A 25 -12.97 -18.42 15.77
N GLY A 26 -13.22 -17.61 14.74
CA GLY A 26 -13.44 -16.18 14.89
C GLY A 26 -14.00 -15.54 13.62
N THR A 27 -14.53 -14.33 13.80
CA THR A 27 -15.00 -13.46 12.72
C THR A 27 -14.33 -12.11 12.86
N LEU A 28 -13.74 -11.60 11.77
CA LEU A 28 -13.32 -10.21 11.68
C LEU A 28 -14.44 -9.38 11.06
N GLN A 29 -14.64 -8.17 11.55
CA GLN A 29 -15.58 -7.21 10.98
C GLN A 29 -14.88 -5.89 10.67
N THR A 30 -15.07 -5.35 9.48
CA THR A 30 -14.58 -4.02 9.09
C THR A 30 -15.57 -2.92 9.46
N ASP A 31 -15.13 -1.66 9.43
CA ASP A 31 -15.94 -0.50 9.82
C ASP A 31 -17.18 -0.31 8.92
N ASP A 32 -17.13 -0.80 7.67
CA ASP A 32 -18.26 -0.84 6.74
C ASP A 32 -19.26 -2.00 7.01
N GLY A 33 -19.03 -2.78 8.07
CA GLY A 33 -19.91 -3.88 8.50
C GLY A 33 -19.68 -5.21 7.77
N MET A 34 -18.76 -5.28 6.81
CA MET A 34 -18.43 -6.55 6.15
C MET A 34 -17.74 -7.50 7.14
N THR A 35 -18.07 -8.79 7.06
CA THR A 35 -17.55 -9.81 7.98
C THR A 35 -16.82 -10.92 7.26
N PHE A 36 -15.80 -11.47 7.93
CA PHE A 36 -14.93 -12.52 7.40
C PHE A 36 -14.71 -13.59 8.47
N ARG A 37 -15.15 -14.81 8.22
CA ARG A 37 -14.81 -15.97 9.08
C ARG A 37 -13.33 -16.32 8.90
N ILE A 38 -12.64 -16.56 10.00
CA ILE A 38 -11.21 -16.84 10.01
C ILE A 38 -10.84 -18.00 10.94
N HIS A 39 -9.64 -18.54 10.71
CA HIS A 39 -8.95 -19.42 11.63
C HIS A 39 -7.88 -18.59 12.36
N ARG A 40 -8.07 -18.32 13.65
CA ARG A 40 -7.19 -17.46 14.46
C ARG A 40 -5.75 -17.92 14.41
N VAL A 41 -5.52 -19.23 14.43
CA VAL A 41 -4.18 -19.82 14.38
C VAL A 41 -3.44 -19.47 13.09
N VAL A 42 -4.13 -19.48 11.95
CA VAL A 42 -3.55 -19.16 10.63
C VAL A 42 -3.12 -17.70 10.58
N LEU A 43 -3.97 -16.79 11.05
CA LEU A 43 -3.65 -15.36 11.13
C LEU A 43 -2.51 -15.09 12.12
N SER A 44 -2.56 -15.70 13.31
CA SER A 44 -1.54 -15.51 14.35
C SER A 44 -0.15 -15.95 13.92
N GLN A 45 -0.06 -17.03 13.13
CA GLN A 45 1.23 -17.51 12.62
C GLN A 45 1.87 -16.53 11.63
N ARG A 46 1.05 -15.74 10.93
CA ARG A 46 1.49 -14.86 9.84
C ARG A 46 1.63 -13.40 10.26
N SER A 47 1.01 -13.00 11.38
CA SER A 47 0.91 -11.61 11.84
C SER A 47 1.11 -11.53 13.35
N GLY A 48 2.12 -10.77 13.77
CA GLY A 48 2.34 -10.46 15.19
C GLY A 48 1.17 -9.66 15.80
N TYR A 49 0.49 -8.84 14.99
CA TYR A 49 -0.70 -8.11 15.43
C TYR A 49 -1.82 -9.08 15.80
N PHE A 50 -2.16 -10.02 14.91
CA PHE A 50 -3.21 -11.00 15.19
C PHE A 50 -2.85 -11.96 16.33
N GLN A 51 -1.57 -12.34 16.45
CA GLN A 51 -1.08 -13.12 17.58
C GLN A 51 -1.36 -12.41 18.92
N ALA A 52 -1.02 -11.13 19.01
CA ALA A 52 -1.30 -10.32 20.20
C ALA A 52 -2.83 -10.15 20.40
N LEU A 53 -3.55 -9.75 19.36
CA LEU A 53 -4.99 -9.49 19.39
C LEU A 53 -5.78 -10.69 19.94
N PHE A 54 -5.51 -11.89 19.44
CA PHE A 54 -6.25 -13.08 19.84
C PHE A 54 -5.83 -13.61 21.21
N SER A 55 -4.61 -13.30 21.68
CA SER A 55 -4.18 -13.64 23.04
C SER A 55 -4.98 -12.91 24.12
N PHE A 56 -5.49 -11.72 23.82
CA PHE A 56 -6.32 -10.93 24.76
C PHE A 56 -7.83 -11.11 24.55
N ASN A 57 -8.26 -11.61 23.39
CA ASN A 57 -9.67 -11.70 23.00
C ASN A 57 -10.14 -13.14 22.74
N LEU A 58 -9.82 -14.06 23.66
CA LEU A 58 -10.09 -15.49 23.48
C LEU A 58 -11.59 -15.85 23.41
N ASN A 59 -12.46 -15.06 24.06
CA ASN A 59 -13.90 -15.37 24.18
C ASN A 59 -14.80 -14.54 23.23
N GLN A 60 -14.24 -13.60 22.46
CA GLN A 60 -15.02 -12.78 21.54
C GLN A 60 -15.19 -13.48 20.20
N GLU A 61 -16.41 -13.80 19.79
CA GLU A 61 -16.65 -14.45 18.49
C GLU A 61 -16.35 -13.52 17.31
N THR A 62 -16.76 -12.25 17.42
CA THR A 62 -16.54 -11.21 16.40
C THR A 62 -15.63 -10.11 16.94
N ILE A 63 -14.61 -9.75 16.17
CA ILE A 63 -13.65 -8.70 16.50
C ILE A 63 -13.64 -7.66 15.38
N ILE A 64 -13.84 -6.39 15.74
CA ILE A 64 -13.79 -5.28 14.78
C ILE A 64 -12.33 -4.94 14.49
N ILE A 65 -11.98 -4.86 13.21
CA ILE A 65 -10.67 -4.41 12.74
C ILE A 65 -10.80 -2.97 12.24
N PRO A 66 -10.35 -1.99 13.04
CA PRO A 66 -10.53 -0.58 12.70
C PRO A 66 -9.55 -0.15 11.60
N ASN A 67 -9.94 0.87 10.84
CA ASN A 67 -9.09 1.57 9.86
C ASN A 67 -8.63 0.72 8.67
N ILE A 68 -9.29 -0.41 8.39
CA ILE A 68 -9.04 -1.21 7.19
C ILE A 68 -10.36 -1.43 6.47
N ASP A 69 -10.42 -1.05 5.20
CA ASP A 69 -11.60 -1.32 4.37
C ASP A 69 -11.75 -2.82 4.06
N SER A 70 -12.96 -3.25 3.73
CA SER A 70 -13.28 -4.65 3.45
C SER A 70 -12.52 -5.27 2.27
N LYS A 71 -12.23 -4.51 1.21
CA LYS A 71 -11.45 -4.99 0.05
C LYS A 71 -9.98 -5.17 0.39
N ILE A 72 -9.42 -4.24 1.16
CA ILE A 72 -8.04 -4.32 1.64
C ILE A 72 -7.91 -5.50 2.62
N LEU A 73 -8.84 -5.65 3.56
CA LEU A 73 -8.86 -6.81 4.46
C LEU A 73 -9.03 -8.12 3.67
N GLU A 74 -9.88 -8.17 2.65
CA GLU A 74 -10.03 -9.35 1.80
C GLU A 74 -8.70 -9.76 1.16
N ASN A 75 -7.94 -8.80 0.63
CA ASN A 75 -6.64 -9.04 0.00
C ASN A 75 -5.55 -9.41 1.03
N ILE A 76 -5.60 -8.84 2.24
CA ILE A 76 -4.76 -9.26 3.36
C ILE A 76 -5.05 -10.71 3.75
N LEU A 77 -6.33 -11.10 3.83
CA LEU A 77 -6.71 -12.48 4.13
C LEU A 77 -6.27 -13.42 3.01
N LEU A 78 -6.43 -13.03 1.75
CA LEU A 78 -5.87 -13.76 0.61
C LEU A 78 -4.36 -14.01 0.79
N TYR A 79 -3.60 -12.97 1.15
CA TYR A 79 -2.17 -13.07 1.43
C TYR A 79 -1.85 -14.00 2.60
N ILE A 80 -2.58 -13.90 3.71
CA ILE A 80 -2.34 -14.73 4.90
C ILE A 80 -2.57 -16.21 4.57
N TYR A 81 -3.60 -16.52 3.78
CA TYR A 81 -4.01 -17.91 3.49
C TYR A 81 -3.25 -18.55 2.33
N THR A 82 -2.63 -17.76 1.44
CA THR A 82 -1.98 -18.28 0.22
C THR A 82 -0.52 -17.87 0.05
N GLY A 83 -0.07 -16.86 0.79
CA GLY A 83 1.21 -16.20 0.58
C GLY A 83 1.25 -15.21 -0.58
N GLY A 84 0.19 -15.11 -1.39
CA GLY A 84 0.10 -14.19 -2.53
C GLY A 84 -0.89 -13.05 -2.30
N ALA A 85 -0.57 -11.85 -2.80
CA ALA A 85 -1.45 -10.68 -2.76
C ALA A 85 -1.65 -10.13 -4.17
N ILE A 86 -2.78 -9.45 -4.39
CA ILE A 86 -3.09 -8.78 -5.65
C ILE A 86 -2.68 -7.31 -5.52
N LEU A 87 -1.58 -6.90 -6.14
CA LEU A 87 -1.08 -5.53 -6.08
C LEU A 87 -1.42 -4.78 -7.37
N ASP A 88 -1.96 -3.58 -7.22
CA ASP A 88 -2.18 -2.64 -8.32
C ASP A 88 -1.96 -1.18 -7.86
N GLU A 89 -1.97 -0.23 -8.80
CA GLU A 89 -1.74 1.19 -8.51
C GLU A 89 -2.80 1.82 -7.60
N LYS A 90 -4.01 1.25 -7.54
CA LYS A 90 -5.13 1.78 -6.75
C LYS A 90 -5.09 1.29 -5.31
N ASN A 91 -4.56 0.08 -5.08
CA ASN A 91 -4.62 -0.57 -3.77
C ASN A 91 -3.28 -0.61 -3.02
N VAL A 92 -2.15 -0.38 -3.69
CA VAL A 92 -0.83 -0.65 -3.10
C VAL A 92 -0.54 0.20 -1.87
N TRP A 93 -1.01 1.45 -1.83
CA TRP A 93 -0.78 2.34 -0.69
C TRP A 93 -1.59 1.93 0.53
N ASP A 94 -2.87 1.60 0.34
CA ASP A 94 -3.74 1.13 1.43
C ASP A 94 -3.28 -0.23 1.94
N LEU A 95 -2.88 -1.15 1.05
CA LEU A 95 -2.27 -2.43 1.43
C LEU A 95 -0.97 -2.23 2.19
N LYS A 96 -0.14 -1.26 1.81
CA LYS A 96 1.10 -0.94 2.52
C LYS A 96 0.81 -0.47 3.94
N ILE A 97 -0.16 0.44 4.12
CA ILE A 97 -0.58 0.94 5.44
C ILE A 97 -1.13 -0.21 6.29
N ALA A 98 -2.05 -1.01 5.74
CA ALA A 98 -2.64 -2.16 6.42
C ALA A 98 -1.59 -3.22 6.77
N SER A 99 -0.63 -3.49 5.88
CA SER A 99 0.44 -4.46 6.12
C SER A 99 1.35 -4.03 7.27
N ASP A 100 1.68 -2.74 7.33
CA ASP A 100 2.46 -2.20 8.44
C ASP A 100 1.69 -2.28 9.75
N TYR A 101 0.42 -1.85 9.75
CA TYR A 101 -0.46 -1.93 10.92
C TYR A 101 -0.62 -3.37 11.45
N LEU A 102 -0.78 -4.33 10.55
CA LEU A 102 -0.96 -5.75 10.87
C LEU A 102 0.37 -6.50 11.05
N LEU A 103 1.52 -5.81 11.03
CA LEU A 103 2.85 -6.41 11.18
C LEU A 103 3.12 -7.55 10.18
N LEU A 104 2.83 -7.31 8.90
CA LEU A 104 3.02 -8.22 7.77
C LEU A 104 4.24 -7.79 6.93
N ASP A 105 5.45 -7.96 7.47
CA ASP A 105 6.69 -7.40 6.90
C ASP A 105 6.96 -7.81 5.45
N ASP A 106 6.68 -9.07 5.08
CA ASP A 106 6.96 -9.55 3.72
C ASP A 106 5.96 -8.99 2.68
N LEU A 107 4.71 -8.77 3.09
CA LEU A 107 3.74 -8.07 2.24
C LEU A 107 4.11 -6.59 2.13
N LEU A 108 4.56 -5.96 3.23
CA LEU A 108 5.02 -4.58 3.23
C LEU A 108 6.22 -4.37 2.27
N LYS A 109 7.18 -5.31 2.27
CA LYS A 109 8.28 -5.33 1.30
C LYS A 109 7.78 -5.51 -0.13
N SER A 110 6.82 -6.40 -0.35
CA SER A 110 6.21 -6.63 -1.68
C SER A 110 5.52 -5.37 -2.20
N CYS A 111 4.77 -4.67 -1.36
CA CYS A 111 4.15 -3.39 -1.70
C CYS A 111 5.21 -2.34 -2.09
N ARG A 112 6.29 -2.21 -1.30
CA ARG A 112 7.41 -1.30 -1.66
C ARG A 112 8.03 -1.67 -3.01
N SER A 113 8.32 -2.96 -3.23
CA SER A 113 8.91 -3.43 -4.48
C SER A 113 8.02 -3.11 -5.68
N PHE A 114 6.71 -3.35 -5.54
CA PHE A 114 5.73 -3.02 -6.57
C PHE A 114 5.72 -1.51 -6.86
N SER A 115 5.66 -0.66 -5.82
CA SER A 115 5.68 0.80 -5.99
C SER A 115 6.94 1.29 -6.71
N VAL A 116 8.12 0.77 -6.34
CA VAL A 116 9.38 1.19 -6.96
C VAL A 116 9.47 0.72 -8.42
N GLN A 117 9.03 -0.50 -8.72
CA GLN A 117 9.08 -1.06 -10.08
C GLN A 117 8.09 -0.42 -11.05
N ASN A 118 6.95 0.07 -10.55
CA ASN A 118 5.91 0.71 -11.36
C ASN A 118 5.96 2.25 -11.28
N MET A 119 7.04 2.82 -10.75
CA MET A 119 7.20 4.26 -10.66
C MET A 119 7.52 4.86 -12.04
N THR A 120 6.79 5.89 -12.41
CA THR A 120 6.87 6.60 -13.69
C THR A 120 6.95 8.10 -13.47
N CYS A 121 7.33 8.85 -14.51
CA CYS A 121 7.31 10.31 -14.49
C CYS A 121 5.91 10.90 -14.23
N THR A 122 4.83 10.16 -14.51
CA THR A 122 3.45 10.63 -14.31
C THR A 122 2.88 10.31 -12.93
N ASN A 123 3.40 9.31 -12.22
CA ASN A 123 2.90 8.90 -10.90
C ASN A 123 3.89 9.15 -9.74
N CYS A 124 5.13 9.55 -10.04
CA CYS A 124 6.18 9.71 -9.04
C CYS A 124 5.85 10.78 -7.99
N LEU A 125 5.31 11.93 -8.42
CA LEU A 125 5.03 13.05 -7.50
C LEU A 125 3.89 12.75 -6.54
N SER A 126 2.80 12.15 -7.04
CA SER A 126 1.71 11.68 -6.18
C SER A 126 2.17 10.58 -5.23
N SER A 127 2.99 9.64 -5.72
CA SER A 127 3.62 8.60 -4.89
C SER A 127 4.51 9.19 -3.79
N LEU A 128 5.29 10.23 -4.12
CA LEU A 128 6.12 10.94 -3.16
C LEU A 128 5.27 11.64 -2.10
N SER A 129 4.19 12.33 -2.50
CA SER A 129 3.25 12.97 -1.57
C SER A 129 2.64 11.97 -0.60
N ILE A 130 2.15 10.83 -1.08
CA ILE A 130 1.59 9.78 -0.21
C ILE A 130 2.67 9.21 0.71
N ALA A 131 3.85 8.85 0.17
CA ALA A 131 4.96 8.32 0.96
C ALA A 131 5.44 9.28 2.06
N TRP A 132 5.31 10.58 1.82
CA TRP A 132 5.63 11.63 2.78
C TRP A 132 4.62 11.70 3.93
N GLN A 133 3.34 11.52 3.64
CA GLN A 133 2.27 11.54 4.63
C GLN A 133 2.28 10.33 5.56
N ILE A 134 2.59 9.14 5.02
CA ILE A 134 2.65 7.88 5.79
C ILE A 134 3.98 7.70 6.56
N ASP A 135 4.90 8.66 6.44
CA ASP A 135 6.24 8.71 7.08
C ASP A 135 7.06 7.40 7.01
N LYS A 136 7.04 6.73 5.85
CA LYS A 136 7.87 5.55 5.61
C LYS A 136 9.15 5.92 4.88
N LEU A 137 10.21 6.17 5.67
CA LEU A 137 11.53 6.62 5.23
C LEU A 137 11.99 5.96 3.92
N ALA A 138 11.97 4.63 3.86
CA ALA A 138 12.57 3.92 2.74
C ALA A 138 11.84 4.13 1.39
N THR A 139 10.51 4.12 1.38
CA THR A 139 9.73 4.37 0.15
C THR A 139 9.73 5.85 -0.20
N ARG A 140 9.68 6.73 0.80
CA ARG A 140 9.82 8.17 0.62
C ARG A 140 11.14 8.52 -0.06
N ASP A 141 12.24 7.91 0.37
CA ASP A 141 13.56 8.14 -0.20
C ASP A 141 13.68 7.58 -1.63
N ASP A 142 13.02 6.46 -1.93
CA ASP A 142 12.96 5.92 -3.29
C ASP A 142 12.20 6.85 -4.23
N CYS A 143 11.01 7.32 -3.84
CA CYS A 143 10.22 8.27 -4.62
C CYS A 143 10.94 9.61 -4.78
N TYR A 144 11.55 10.12 -3.72
CA TYR A 144 12.29 11.39 -3.75
C TYR A 144 13.50 11.30 -4.68
N ARG A 145 14.26 10.20 -4.62
CA ARG A 145 15.41 9.97 -5.51
C ARG A 145 14.98 9.89 -6.96
N TYR A 146 13.89 9.19 -7.25
CA TYR A 146 13.33 9.12 -8.61
C TYR A 146 12.95 10.52 -9.12
N ALA A 147 12.22 11.29 -8.30
CA ALA A 147 11.82 12.65 -8.64
C ALA A 147 13.02 13.55 -8.96
N LEU A 148 14.10 13.46 -8.18
CA LEU A 148 15.32 14.24 -8.44
C LEU A 148 15.99 13.86 -9.76
N VAL A 149 16.13 12.55 -10.03
CA VAL A 149 16.82 12.05 -11.22
C VAL A 149 16.03 12.32 -12.50
N HIS A 150 14.70 12.19 -12.44
CA HIS A 150 13.81 12.30 -13.60
C HIS A 150 13.08 13.66 -13.68
N PHE A 151 13.50 14.66 -12.91
CA PHE A 151 12.77 15.92 -12.75
C PHE A 151 12.41 16.58 -14.10
N GLU A 152 13.37 16.70 -15.02
CA GLU A 152 13.11 17.26 -16.37
C GLU A 152 12.09 16.48 -17.19
N ASP A 153 12.03 15.16 -17.06
CA ASP A 153 11.06 14.36 -17.78
C ASP A 153 9.67 14.45 -17.12
N ILE A 154 9.63 14.62 -15.80
CA ILE A 154 8.40 14.91 -15.05
C ILE A 154 7.81 16.25 -15.53
N LEU A 155 8.62 17.29 -15.70
CA LEU A 155 8.15 18.61 -16.19
C LEU A 155 7.54 18.57 -17.60
N LYS A 156 7.86 17.56 -18.41
CA LYS A 156 7.32 17.39 -19.77
C LYS A 156 6.00 16.62 -19.79
N THR A 157 5.59 16.03 -18.67
CA THR A 157 4.31 15.34 -18.58
C THR A 157 3.16 16.34 -18.67
N PRO A 158 1.95 15.95 -19.12
CA PRO A 158 0.85 16.87 -19.44
C PRO A 158 0.42 17.84 -18.34
N ASN A 159 0.80 17.61 -17.08
CA ASN A 159 0.51 18.51 -15.97
C ASN A 159 1.76 18.93 -15.18
N GLY A 160 2.94 18.31 -15.37
CA GLY A 160 4.12 18.55 -14.52
C GLY A 160 3.97 18.10 -13.05
N GLY A 161 2.75 18.17 -12.49
CA GLY A 161 2.32 17.64 -11.19
C GLY A 161 2.93 18.34 -9.99
N LEU A 162 3.64 19.45 -10.18
CA LEU A 162 4.31 20.18 -9.10
C LEU A 162 3.30 20.92 -8.22
N GLU A 163 2.21 21.38 -8.81
CA GLU A 163 1.11 22.08 -8.14
C GLU A 163 0.35 21.20 -7.14
N GLU A 164 0.39 19.88 -7.32
CA GLU A 164 -0.23 18.91 -6.42
C GLU A 164 0.67 18.56 -5.21
N LEU A 165 1.93 18.99 -5.23
CA LEU A 165 2.86 18.72 -4.14
C LEU A 165 2.63 19.64 -2.94
N PRO A 166 2.62 19.10 -1.71
CA PRO A 166 2.75 19.91 -0.51
C PRO A 166 4.00 20.81 -0.57
N PHE A 167 3.86 22.05 -0.09
CA PHE A 167 4.92 23.07 -0.13
C PHE A 167 6.27 22.57 0.40
N GLU A 168 6.27 21.84 1.51
CA GLU A 168 7.49 21.30 2.11
C GLU A 168 8.22 20.30 1.20
N ILE A 169 7.48 19.49 0.44
CA ILE A 169 8.06 18.52 -0.51
C ILE A 169 8.64 19.27 -1.70
N LEU A 170 7.88 20.21 -2.27
CA LEU A 170 8.32 21.03 -3.38
C LEU A 170 9.59 21.81 -3.00
N LYS A 171 9.58 22.52 -1.87
CA LYS A 171 10.74 23.22 -1.34
C LYS A 171 11.95 22.30 -1.21
N LYS A 172 11.78 21.11 -0.62
CA LYS A 172 12.87 20.14 -0.47
C LYS A 172 13.41 19.62 -1.80
N LEU A 173 12.57 19.46 -2.83
CA LEU A 173 13.05 19.10 -4.17
C LEU A 173 13.89 20.23 -4.76
N LEU A 174 13.41 21.47 -4.67
CA LEU A 174 14.06 22.65 -5.25
C LEU A 174 15.37 23.03 -4.55
N GLU A 175 15.48 22.79 -3.24
CA GLU A 175 16.72 23.01 -2.47
C GLU A 175 17.78 21.91 -2.71
N SER A 176 17.42 20.82 -3.40
CA SER A 176 18.32 19.71 -3.64
C SER A 176 19.38 20.05 -4.69
N LYS A 177 20.65 19.89 -4.30
CA LYS A 177 21.80 19.99 -5.23
C LYS A 177 21.85 18.87 -6.26
N SER A 178 21.05 17.81 -6.07
CA SER A 178 20.98 16.66 -6.97
C SER A 178 19.79 16.72 -7.92
N LEU A 179 19.06 17.84 -7.95
CA LEU A 179 17.94 18.06 -8.85
C LEU A 179 18.44 18.07 -10.31
N ASN A 180 18.01 17.09 -11.11
CA ASN A 180 18.46 16.97 -12.49
C ASN A 180 17.67 17.89 -13.41
N VAL A 181 18.22 19.08 -13.69
CA VAL A 181 17.63 20.11 -14.55
C VAL A 181 18.61 20.63 -15.58
N ILE A 182 18.10 20.97 -16.76
CA ILE A 182 18.89 21.53 -17.86
C ILE A 182 19.22 23.01 -17.55
N SER A 183 18.29 23.71 -16.89
CA SER A 183 18.51 25.09 -16.44
C SER A 183 17.55 25.46 -15.30
N GLU A 184 17.96 26.41 -14.45
CA GLU A 184 17.07 27.02 -13.44
C GLU A 184 15.84 27.69 -14.10
N ARG A 185 15.97 28.13 -15.34
CA ARG A 185 14.86 28.70 -16.11
C ARG A 185 13.76 27.68 -16.39
N SER A 186 14.10 26.41 -16.58
CA SER A 186 13.11 25.33 -16.76
C SER A 186 12.25 25.18 -15.49
N VAL A 187 12.92 25.17 -14.33
CA VAL A 187 12.28 25.08 -13.01
C VAL A 187 11.39 26.28 -12.75
N TRP A 188 11.91 27.48 -12.97
CA TRP A 188 11.15 28.72 -12.78
C TRP A 188 9.88 28.75 -13.62
N LYS A 189 9.96 28.33 -14.90
CA LYS A 189 8.79 28.25 -15.77
C LYS A 189 7.74 27.27 -15.24
N ALA A 190 8.17 26.10 -14.77
CA ALA A 190 7.26 25.09 -14.25
C ALA A 190 6.51 25.55 -12.99
N ILE A 191 7.09 26.44 -12.18
CA ILE A 191 6.45 26.96 -10.96
C ILE A 191 5.54 28.15 -11.27
N VAL A 192 5.94 29.03 -12.20
CA VAL A 192 5.23 30.31 -12.46
C VAL A 192 4.10 30.17 -13.48
N PHE A 193 4.20 29.24 -14.43
CA PHE A 193 3.21 29.04 -15.50
C PHE A 193 2.29 27.83 -15.24
N VAL A 194 2.01 27.52 -13.98
CA VAL A 194 0.88 26.66 -13.62
C VAL A 194 -0.39 27.48 -13.88
N ASP A 195 -1.06 27.24 -15.01
CA ASP A 195 -2.37 27.83 -15.35
C ASP A 195 -3.52 27.14 -14.60
#